data_AF-A0A1Y1XN54-F1
#
_entry.id   AF-A0A1Y1XN54-F1
#
_cell.length_a   1.000
_cell.length_b   1.000
_cell.length_c   1.000
_cell.angle_alpha   90.00
_cell.angle_beta   90.00
_cell.angle_gamma   90.00
#
_symmetry.space_group_name_H-M   'P 1'
#
loop_
_entity.id
_entity.type
_entity.pdbx_description
1 polymer ?
#
loop_
_entity_poly.entity_id
_entity_poly.type
_entity_poly.pdbx_seq_one_letter_code
_entity_poly.pdbx_strand_id
1 'polypeptide(L)'
;MSEVIIFLLAVIFSALFLFAMVFYAIMLSDLECDYINPIDLCNRLNQFILPEYIGQYVMAIVFLFSGNWTALIINLPVVAFNTMQLTNSRHMYDATEIFRTLPAHKKETFLKMGFYLLCFFYYLYRMILGLVEED
;
A
#
# COMPACT_ATOMS: atom_id res chain seq x y z
N MET A 1 1.92 -26.89 0.88
CA MET A 1 1.92 -26.24 -0.45
C MET A 1 0.99 -25.02 -0.54
N SER A 2 -0.21 -25.05 0.06
CA SER A 2 -1.18 -23.93 -0.03
C SER A 2 -0.67 -22.65 0.64
N GLU A 3 -0.04 -22.74 1.81
CA GLU A 3 0.45 -21.57 2.54
C GLU A 3 1.60 -20.86 1.82
N VAL A 4 2.55 -21.62 1.26
CA VAL A 4 3.68 -21.07 0.48
C VAL A 4 3.17 -20.25 -0.71
N ILE A 5 2.15 -20.72 -1.43
CA ILE A 5 1.57 -19.99 -2.56
C ILE A 5 0.93 -18.67 -2.11
N ILE A 6 0.21 -18.68 -0.98
CA ILE A 6 -0.42 -17.48 -0.42
C ILE A 6 0.64 -16.45 -0.03
N PHE A 7 1.71 -16.86 0.66
CA PHE A 7 2.78 -15.95 1.06
C PHE A 7 3.66 -15.50 -0.12
N LEU A 8 3.85 -16.35 -1.15
CA LEU A 8 4.52 -15.95 -2.39
C LEU A 8 3.73 -14.86 -3.12
N LEU A 9 2.41 -15.04 -3.25
CA LEU A 9 1.53 -14.00 -3.78
C LEU A 9 1.61 -12.73 -2.92
N ALA A 10 1.64 -12.86 -1.59
CA ALA A 10 1.77 -11.72 -0.68
C ALA A 10 3.08 -10.94 -0.84
N VAL A 11 4.19 -11.63 -1.09
CA VAL A 11 5.49 -11.01 -1.37
C VAL A 11 5.42 -10.22 -2.69
N ILE A 12 4.82 -10.78 -3.73
CA ILE A 12 4.66 -10.09 -5.02
C ILE A 12 3.79 -8.82 -4.86
N PHE A 13 2.65 -8.92 -4.19
CA PHE A 13 1.78 -7.76 -3.95
C PHE A 13 2.45 -6.69 -3.08
N SER A 14 3.16 -7.08 -2.02
CA SER A 14 3.88 -6.11 -1.19
C SER A 14 5.03 -5.42 -1.93
N ALA A 15 5.71 -6.10 -2.84
CA ALA A 15 6.69 -5.47 -3.74
C ALA A 15 6.03 -4.45 -4.69
N LEU A 16 4.87 -4.77 -5.26
CA LEU A 16 4.11 -3.84 -6.10
C LEU A 16 3.64 -2.60 -5.33
N PHE A 17 3.15 -2.77 -4.10
CA PHE A 17 2.76 -1.64 -3.25
C PHE A 17 3.95 -0.78 -2.83
N LEU A 18 5.10 -1.39 -2.54
CA LEU A 18 6.34 -0.66 -2.29
C LEU A 18 6.73 0.20 -3.50
N PHE A 19 6.68 -0.38 -4.70
CA PHE A 19 6.98 0.35 -5.93
C PHE A 19 6.00 1.52 -6.14
N ALA A 20 4.71 1.30 -5.90
CA ALA A 20 3.69 2.36 -5.96
C ALA A 20 3.96 3.48 -4.94
N MET A 21 4.32 3.15 -3.70
CA MET A 21 4.67 4.14 -2.68
C MET A 21 5.92 4.96 -3.03
N VAL A 22 6.93 4.32 -3.63
CA VAL A 22 8.11 5.03 -4.15
C VAL A 22 7.71 5.98 -5.27
N PHE A 23 6.86 5.53 -6.20
CA PHE A 23 6.32 6.39 -7.26
C PHE A 23 5.56 7.60 -6.68
N TYR A 24 4.71 7.40 -5.66
CA TYR A 24 4.01 8.50 -4.99
C TYR A 24 4.98 9.47 -4.29
N ALA A 25 6.01 8.94 -3.62
CA ALA A 25 7.00 9.77 -2.93
C ALA A 25 7.80 10.65 -3.91
N ILE A 26 8.19 10.10 -5.07
CA ILE A 26 8.87 10.85 -6.14
C ILE A 26 7.93 11.94 -6.68
N MET A 27 6.72 11.58 -7.06
CA MET A 27 5.75 12.53 -7.63
C MET A 27 5.39 13.68 -6.67
N LEU A 28 5.24 13.39 -5.37
CA LEU A 28 5.03 14.42 -4.35
C LEU A 28 6.27 15.30 -4.17
N SER A 29 7.47 14.74 -4.30
CA SER A 29 8.73 15.51 -4.22
C SER A 29 8.94 16.36 -5.48
N ASP A 30 8.55 15.86 -6.64
CA ASP A 30 8.56 16.63 -7.89
C ASP A 30 7.62 17.83 -7.81
N LEU A 31 6.46 17.68 -7.17
CA LEU A 31 5.57 18.82 -6.90
C LEU A 31 6.17 19.81 -5.91
N GLU A 32 6.84 19.32 -4.85
CA GLU A 32 7.49 20.18 -3.84
C GLU A 32 8.64 21.03 -4.42
N CYS A 33 9.33 20.49 -5.44
CA CYS A 33 10.39 21.19 -6.16
C CYS A 33 9.89 21.96 -7.40
N ASP A 34 8.57 22.13 -7.56
CA ASP A 34 7.93 22.81 -8.69
C ASP A 34 8.29 22.22 -10.07
N TYR A 35 8.63 20.93 -10.16
CA TYR A 35 8.94 20.24 -11.42
C TYR A 35 7.70 19.81 -12.20
N ILE A 36 6.55 19.61 -11.53
CA ILE A 36 5.30 19.14 -12.14
C ILE A 36 4.12 20.00 -11.69
N ASN A 37 3.12 20.18 -12.57
CA ASN A 37 1.90 20.89 -12.22
C ASN A 37 1.02 20.06 -11.26
N PRO A 38 0.28 20.72 -10.34
CA PRO A 38 -0.61 20.02 -9.41
C PRO A 38 -1.75 19.25 -10.11
N ILE A 39 -2.22 19.73 -11.28
CA ILE A 39 -3.26 19.05 -12.07
C ILE A 39 -2.73 17.74 -12.66
N ASP A 40 -1.52 17.77 -13.22
CA ASP A 40 -0.87 16.60 -13.81
C ASP A 40 -0.58 15.55 -12.73
N LEU A 41 -0.15 15.99 -11.55
CA LEU A 41 0.02 15.13 -10.38
C LEU A 41 -1.29 14.44 -10.00
N CYS A 42 -2.37 15.20 -9.79
CA CYS A 42 -3.65 14.65 -9.34
C CYS A 42 -4.20 13.64 -10.35
N ASN A 43 -4.13 13.93 -11.65
CA ASN A 43 -4.54 12.99 -12.70
C ASN A 43 -3.73 11.69 -12.66
N ARG A 44 -2.42 11.80 -12.44
CA ARG A 44 -1.52 10.64 -12.38
C ARG A 44 -1.67 9.82 -11.11
N LEU A 45 -1.87 10.42 -9.95
CA LEU A 45 -1.99 9.70 -8.68
C LEU A 45 -3.39 9.10 -8.51
N ASN A 46 -4.46 9.84 -8.87
CA ASN A 46 -5.84 9.39 -8.67
C ASN A 46 -6.16 8.08 -9.40
N GLN A 47 -5.53 7.81 -10.54
CA GLN A 47 -5.66 6.53 -11.26
C GLN A 47 -5.06 5.33 -10.52
N PHE A 48 -4.08 5.53 -9.61
CA PHE A 48 -3.42 4.45 -8.88
C PHE A 48 -4.01 4.21 -7.48
N ILE A 49 -4.71 5.20 -6.90
CA ILE A 49 -5.30 5.08 -5.56
C ILE A 49 -6.34 3.95 -5.48
N LEU A 50 -7.25 3.87 -6.46
CA LEU A 50 -8.27 2.83 -6.49
C LEU A 50 -7.65 1.42 -6.63
N PRO A 51 -6.75 1.16 -7.60
CA PRO A 51 -6.03 -0.10 -7.68
C PRO A 51 -5.30 -0.50 -6.39
N GLU A 52 -4.66 0.44 -5.72
CA GLU A 52 -3.96 0.20 -4.45
C GLU A 52 -4.93 -0.30 -3.36
N TYR A 53 -6.04 0.41 -3.16
CA TYR A 53 -7.01 0.06 -2.13
C TYR A 53 -7.65 -1.30 -2.41
N ILE A 54 -8.01 -1.54 -3.66
CA ILE A 54 -8.56 -2.84 -4.10
C ILE A 54 -7.56 -3.95 -3.83
N GLY A 55 -6.29 -3.76 -4.19
CA GLY A 55 -5.23 -4.75 -3.94
C GLY A 55 -5.08 -5.05 -2.44
N GLN A 56 -5.09 -4.02 -1.60
CA GLN A 56 -4.96 -4.19 -0.14
C GLN A 56 -6.16 -4.93 0.47
N TYR A 57 -7.39 -4.67 -0.01
CA TYR A 57 -8.58 -5.41 0.41
C TYR A 57 -8.58 -6.86 -0.06
N VAL A 58 -8.18 -7.12 -1.30
CA VAL A 58 -8.04 -8.48 -1.83
C VAL A 58 -7.06 -9.28 -0.98
N MET A 59 -5.92 -8.68 -0.65
CA MET A 59 -4.91 -9.30 0.22
C MET A 59 -5.47 -9.64 1.62
N ALA A 60 -6.20 -8.71 2.24
CA ALA A 60 -6.83 -8.94 3.53
C ALA A 60 -7.87 -10.08 3.49
N ILE A 61 -8.67 -10.14 2.42
CA ILE A 61 -9.67 -11.20 2.20
C ILE A 61 -8.99 -12.56 1.99
N VAL A 62 -7.90 -12.61 1.22
CA VAL A 62 -7.11 -13.84 1.04
C VAL A 62 -6.58 -14.34 2.38
N PHE A 63 -6.01 -13.46 3.22
CA PHE A 63 -5.54 -13.87 4.56
C PHE A 63 -6.67 -14.31 5.50
N LEU A 64 -7.86 -13.71 5.38
CA LEU A 64 -9.04 -14.09 6.14
C LEU A 64 -9.46 -15.54 5.81
N PHE A 65 -9.58 -15.88 4.52
CA PHE A 65 -9.95 -17.23 4.09
C PHE A 65 -8.84 -18.25 4.34
N SER A 66 -7.59 -17.81 4.33
CA SER A 66 -6.43 -18.68 4.61
C SER A 66 -6.26 -18.99 6.11
N GLY A 67 -7.02 -18.33 7.00
CA GLY A 67 -6.88 -18.51 8.46
C GLY A 67 -5.60 -17.92 9.05
N ASN A 68 -4.90 -17.04 8.30
CA ASN A 68 -3.65 -16.42 8.73
C ASN A 68 -3.90 -15.17 9.57
N TRP A 69 -4.35 -15.38 10.81
CA TRP A 69 -4.77 -14.31 11.73
C TRP A 69 -3.67 -13.27 12.02
N THR A 70 -2.41 -13.69 12.12
CA THR A 70 -1.28 -12.77 12.37
C THR A 70 -1.07 -11.81 11.21
N ALA A 71 -1.06 -12.31 9.98
CA ALA A 71 -0.93 -11.48 8.78
C ALA A 71 -2.13 -10.55 8.62
N LEU A 72 -3.34 -11.03 8.92
CA LEU A 72 -4.56 -10.22 8.88
C LEU A 72 -4.51 -9.05 9.87
N ILE A 73 -4.13 -9.31 11.13
CA ILE A 73 -4.02 -8.27 12.17
C ILE A 73 -3.00 -7.20 11.77
N ILE A 74 -1.88 -7.61 11.18
CA ILE A 74 -0.86 -6.66 10.70
C ILE A 74 -1.42 -5.74 9.61
N ASN A 75 -2.22 -6.25 8.65
CA ASN A 75 -2.79 -5.43 7.56
C ASN A 75 -4.00 -4.59 7.96
N LEU A 76 -4.65 -4.92 9.08
CA LEU A 76 -5.89 -4.30 9.52
C LEU A 76 -5.80 -2.77 9.69
N PRO A 77 -4.74 -2.18 10.26
CA PRO A 77 -4.59 -0.73 10.36
C PRO A 77 -4.60 -0.02 9.01
N VAL A 78 -3.91 -0.56 8.00
CA VAL A 78 -3.88 0.04 6.65
C VAL A 78 -5.23 -0.11 5.96
N VAL A 79 -5.86 -1.27 6.09
CA VAL A 79 -7.21 -1.52 5.56
C VAL A 79 -8.22 -0.56 6.20
N ALA A 80 -8.20 -0.40 7.53
CA ALA A 80 -9.08 0.51 8.25
C ALA A 80 -8.84 1.98 7.88
N PHE A 81 -7.58 2.36 7.66
CA PHE A 81 -7.24 3.70 7.20
C PHE A 81 -7.80 3.96 5.79
N ASN A 82 -7.60 3.02 4.86
CA ASN A 82 -8.11 3.14 3.49
C ASN A 82 -9.65 3.14 3.44
N THR A 83 -10.33 2.36 4.29
CA THR A 83 -11.81 2.37 4.36
C THR A 83 -12.34 3.69 4.92
N MET A 84 -11.68 4.26 5.93
CA MET A 84 -12.04 5.57 6.47
C MET A 84 -11.88 6.68 5.42
N GLN A 85 -10.83 6.60 4.61
CA GLN A 85 -10.59 7.58 3.54
C GLN A 85 -11.60 7.48 2.40
N LEU A 86 -12.01 6.25 2.05
CA LEU A 86 -13.06 6.00 1.07
C LEU A 86 -14.42 6.50 1.56
N THR A 87 -14.76 6.23 2.83
CA THR A 87 -16.04 6.62 3.45
C THR A 87 -16.18 8.13 3.54
N ASN A 88 -15.09 8.84 3.87
CA ASN A 88 -15.07 10.29 3.92
C ASN A 88 -14.97 10.96 2.54
N SER A 89 -14.96 10.20 1.43
CA SER A 89 -14.79 10.71 0.06
C SER A 89 -13.49 11.53 -0.15
N ARG A 90 -12.48 11.36 0.71
CA ARG A 90 -11.18 12.07 0.64
C ARG A 90 -10.10 11.21 -0.05
N HIS A 91 -10.53 10.35 -0.97
CA HIS A 91 -9.65 9.43 -1.68
C HIS A 91 -8.98 10.05 -2.90
N MET A 92 -9.48 11.18 -3.42
CA MET A 92 -8.89 11.89 -4.55
C MET A 92 -8.08 13.08 -4.08
N TYR A 93 -6.93 13.30 -4.73
CA TYR A 93 -6.16 14.53 -4.59
C TYR A 93 -6.87 15.68 -5.34
N ASP A 94 -6.98 16.82 -4.66
CA ASP A 94 -7.52 18.07 -5.22
C ASP A 94 -6.36 19.03 -5.51
N ALA A 95 -6.22 19.43 -6.78
CA ALA A 95 -5.17 20.32 -7.26
C ALA A 95 -5.17 21.71 -6.60
N THR A 96 -6.31 22.15 -6.04
CA THR A 96 -6.43 23.46 -5.38
C THR A 96 -5.90 23.45 -3.95
N GLU A 97 -5.99 22.31 -3.26
CA GLU A 97 -5.54 22.17 -1.87
C GLU A 97 -4.23 21.39 -1.71
N ILE A 98 -3.73 20.77 -2.79
CA ILE A 98 -2.60 19.83 -2.73
C ILE A 98 -1.35 20.42 -2.10
N PHE A 99 -1.02 21.69 -2.34
CA PHE A 99 0.14 22.35 -1.71
C PHE A 99 -0.03 22.53 -0.21
N ARG A 100 -1.25 22.76 0.27
CA ARG A 100 -1.55 22.89 1.71
C ARG A 100 -1.48 21.54 2.41
N THR A 101 -1.93 20.47 1.77
CA THR A 101 -1.96 19.11 2.33
C THR A 101 -0.73 18.28 2.00
N LEU A 102 0.18 18.79 1.17
CA LEU A 102 1.42 18.14 0.74
C LEU A 102 2.24 17.51 1.88
N PRO A 103 2.56 18.22 2.99
CA PRO A 103 3.36 17.64 4.06
C PRO A 103 2.62 16.49 4.79
N ALA A 104 1.28 16.51 4.81
CA ALA A 104 0.49 15.42 5.38
C ALA A 104 0.52 14.19 4.48
N HIS A 105 0.29 14.36 3.17
CA HIS A 105 0.31 13.27 2.19
C HIS A 105 1.71 12.65 2.07
N LYS A 106 2.78 13.45 2.10
CA LYS A 106 4.15 12.95 2.10
C LYS A 106 4.41 12.06 3.32
N LYS A 107 4.03 12.51 4.52
CA LYS A 107 4.15 11.70 5.74
C LYS A 107 3.35 10.41 5.67
N GLU A 108 2.12 10.45 5.14
CA GLU A 108 1.29 9.27 4.93
C GLU A 108 1.96 8.26 3.98
N THR A 109 2.45 8.72 2.83
CA THR A 109 3.17 7.90 1.85
C THR A 109 4.41 7.26 2.46
N PHE A 110 5.22 8.02 3.22
CA PHE A 110 6.41 7.47 3.89
C PHE A 110 6.05 6.45 4.98
N LEU A 111 4.97 6.69 5.73
CA LEU A 111 4.50 5.75 6.74
C LEU A 111 4.01 4.44 6.10
N LYS A 112 3.19 4.53 5.04
CA LYS A 112 2.72 3.37 4.26
C LYS A 112 3.88 2.62 3.63
N MET A 113 4.87 3.32 3.07
CA MET A 113 6.09 2.72 2.54
C MET A 113 6.86 1.91 3.59
N GLY A 114 7.10 2.50 4.77
CA GLY A 114 7.77 1.80 5.87
C GLY A 114 6.97 0.57 6.34
N PHE A 115 5.65 0.69 6.40
CA PHE A 115 4.76 -0.41 6.75
C PHE A 115 4.83 -1.56 5.72
N TYR A 116 4.73 -1.26 4.42
CA TYR A 116 4.84 -2.28 3.37
C TYR A 116 6.21 -2.93 3.34
N LEU A 117 7.27 -2.20 3.69
CA LEU A 117 8.63 -2.74 3.79
C LEU A 117 8.73 -3.78 4.92
N LEU A 118 8.18 -3.47 6.09
CA LEU A 118 8.12 -4.42 7.21
C LEU A 118 7.26 -5.65 6.85
N CYS A 119 6.12 -5.45 6.18
CA CYS A 119 5.28 -6.54 5.71
C CYS A 119 5.99 -7.43 4.69
N PHE A 120 6.77 -6.84 3.78
CA PHE A 120 7.54 -7.58 2.77
C PHE A 120 8.50 -8.58 3.43
N PHE A 121 9.29 -8.12 4.41
CA PHE A 121 10.19 -9.02 5.15
C PHE A 121 9.43 -10.07 5.96
N TYR A 122 8.30 -9.69 6.58
CA TYR A 122 7.46 -10.64 7.31
C TYR A 122 6.89 -11.74 6.40
N TYR A 123 6.36 -11.39 5.22
CA TYR A 123 5.84 -12.36 4.26
C TYR A 123 6.93 -13.26 3.68
N LEU A 124 8.11 -12.70 3.39
CA LEU A 124 9.27 -13.49 2.98
C LEU A 124 9.66 -14.52 4.04
N TYR A 125 9.72 -14.10 5.31
CA TYR A 125 10.04 -15.00 6.42
C TYR A 125 9.02 -16.14 6.54
N ARG A 126 7.72 -15.81 6.48
CA ARG A 126 6.64 -16.81 6.53
C ARG A 126 6.66 -17.77 5.33
N MET A 127 6.97 -17.27 4.14
CA MET A 127 7.12 -18.09 2.93
C MET A 127 8.28 -19.09 3.09
N ILE A 128 9.44 -18.63 3.59
CA ILE A 128 10.62 -19.48 3.79
C ILE A 128 10.32 -20.55 4.86
N LEU A 129 9.69 -20.18 5.97
CA LEU A 129 9.28 -21.16 6.99
C LEU A 129 8.36 -22.24 6.42
N GLY A 130 7.33 -21.84 5.67
CA GLY A 130 6.42 -22.80 5.03
C GLY A 130 7.13 -23.70 4.02
N LEU A 131 8.19 -23.22 3.36
CA LEU A 131 9.00 -24.04 2.46
C LEU A 131 9.86 -25.05 3.24
N VAL A 132 10.46 -24.63 4.35
CA VAL A 132 11.30 -25.49 5.20
C VAL A 132 10.48 -26.55 5.94
N GLU A 133 9.23 -26.26 6.30
CA GLU A 133 8.31 -27.23 6.91
C GLU A 133 7.75 -28.25 5.89
N GLU A 134 7.85 -27.95 4.60
CA GLU A 134 7.45 -28.85 3.51
C GLU A 134 8.54 -29.86 3.10
N ASP A 135 9.78 -29.66 3.56
CA ASP A 135 10.92 -30.60 3.45
C ASP A 135 10.97 -31.62 4.61
#